data_AF-A0A439KLJ7-F1
#
_entry.id   AF-A0A439KLJ7-F1
#
_cell.length_a   1.000
_cell.length_b   1.000
_cell.length_c   1.000
_cell.angle_alpha   90.00
_cell.angle_beta   90.00
_cell.angle_gamma   90.00
#
_symmetry.space_group_name_H-M   'P 1'
#
loop_
_entity.id
_entity.type
_entity.pdbx_description
1 polymer ?
#
loop_
_entity_poly.entity_id
_entity_poly.type
_entity_poly.pdbx_seq_one_letter_code
_entity_poly.pdbx_strand_id
1 'polypeptide(L)'
;ALARALYGDPFLVILDEPNSNLDAEGEAALTEAIQGVRARGGIAIVVAHRPSALASLDQVLVMANGRIQAFGPKNEILNRITRPAGVPLKVVSGLEETAS
;
A
#
# COMPACT_ATOMS: atom_id res chain seq x y z
N ALA A 1 12.43 -11.55 -11.49
CA ALA A 1 12.16 -11.80 -10.05
C ALA A 1 10.67 -12.04 -9.78
N LEU A 2 9.77 -11.22 -10.33
CA LEU A 2 8.31 -11.34 -10.15
C LEU A 2 7.74 -12.75 -10.42
N ALA A 3 8.08 -13.37 -11.55
CA ALA A 3 7.61 -14.73 -11.89
C ALA A 3 7.93 -15.77 -10.80
N ARG A 4 9.13 -15.68 -10.20
CA ARG A 4 9.52 -16.56 -9.09
C ARG A 4 8.71 -16.29 -7.83
N ALA A 5 8.37 -15.03 -7.55
CA ALA A 5 7.56 -14.65 -6.39
C ALA A 5 6.09 -15.09 -6.51
N LEU A 6 5.61 -15.42 -7.72
CA LEU A 6 4.25 -15.86 -7.99
C LEU A 6 4.12 -17.38 -8.20
N TYR A 7 5.24 -18.10 -8.32
CA TYR A 7 5.24 -19.52 -8.63
C TYR A 7 4.57 -20.34 -7.52
N GLY A 8 3.63 -21.20 -7.91
CA GLY A 8 2.91 -22.08 -6.98
C GLY A 8 1.79 -21.40 -6.18
N ASP A 9 1.23 -20.30 -6.72
CA ASP A 9 0.09 -19.58 -6.15
C ASP A 9 0.23 -19.24 -4.65
N PRO A 10 1.32 -18.57 -4.24
CA PRO A 10 1.55 -18.28 -2.84
C PRO A 10 0.44 -17.41 -2.26
N PHE A 11 0.08 -17.71 -1.00
CA PHE A 11 -0.89 -16.94 -0.23
C PHE A 11 -0.38 -15.54 0.09
N LEU A 12 0.91 -15.38 0.38
CA LEU A 12 1.53 -14.09 0.69
C LEU A 12 2.68 -13.81 -0.28
N VAL A 13 2.62 -12.66 -0.94
CA VAL A 13 3.65 -12.17 -1.86
C VAL A 13 4.18 -10.83 -1.34
N ILE A 14 5.49 -10.70 -1.20
CA ILE A 14 6.14 -9.46 -0.80
C ILE A 14 7.02 -9.00 -1.96
N LEU A 15 6.80 -7.77 -2.41
CA LEU A 15 7.51 -7.15 -3.53
C LEU A 15 8.21 -5.90 -3.03
N ASP A 16 9.54 -5.91 -3.09
CA ASP A 16 10.38 -4.77 -2.74
C ASP A 16 10.78 -4.02 -4.02
N GLU A 17 10.32 -2.79 -4.16
CA GLU A 17 10.51 -1.92 -5.33
C GLU A 17 10.29 -2.59 -6.71
N PRO A 18 9.14 -3.25 -6.95
CA PRO A 18 8.94 -4.05 -8.16
C PRO A 18 8.89 -3.25 -9.47
N ASN A 19 8.67 -1.92 -9.40
CA ASN A 19 8.67 -1.04 -10.58
C ASN A 19 10.08 -0.60 -11.00
N SER A 20 11.11 -0.89 -10.21
CA SER A 20 12.49 -0.56 -10.59
C SER A 20 12.84 -1.33 -11.86
N ASN A 21 12.98 -0.63 -12.98
CA ASN A 21 13.29 -1.16 -14.32
C ASN A 21 12.12 -1.72 -15.15
N LEU A 22 10.86 -1.40 -14.82
CA LEU A 22 9.72 -1.73 -15.69
C LEU A 22 9.37 -0.55 -16.62
N ASP A 23 9.05 -0.86 -17.87
CA ASP A 23 8.38 0.05 -18.79
C ASP A 23 6.84 -0.02 -18.58
N ALA A 24 6.08 0.69 -19.40
CA ALA A 24 4.62 0.77 -19.25
C ALA A 24 3.94 -0.61 -19.37
N GLU A 25 4.45 -1.50 -20.23
CA GLU A 25 3.93 -2.87 -20.36
C GLU A 25 4.25 -3.69 -19.11
N GLY A 26 5.48 -3.57 -18.59
CA GLY A 26 5.87 -4.18 -17.33
C GLY A 26 5.03 -3.71 -16.15
N GLU A 27 4.73 -2.40 -16.06
CA GLU A 27 3.86 -1.85 -15.01
C GLU A 27 2.42 -2.41 -15.08
N ALA A 28 1.89 -2.57 -16.29
CA ALA A 28 0.58 -3.19 -16.50
C ALA A 28 0.59 -4.67 -16.08
N ALA A 29 1.60 -5.44 -16.48
CA ALA A 29 1.74 -6.84 -16.10
C ALA A 29 1.91 -7.03 -14.58
N LEU A 30 2.67 -6.15 -13.92
CA LEU A 30 2.80 -6.13 -12.46
C LEU A 30 1.45 -5.85 -11.79
N THR A 31 0.69 -4.89 -12.33
CA THR A 31 -0.64 -4.54 -11.83
C THR A 31 -1.59 -5.73 -11.91
N GLU A 32 -1.61 -6.43 -13.05
CA GLU A 32 -2.40 -7.65 -13.26
C GLU A 32 -1.99 -8.76 -12.29
N ALA A 33 -0.67 -8.97 -12.10
CA ALA A 33 -0.16 -9.97 -11.17
C ALA A 33 -0.63 -9.73 -9.73
N ILE A 34 -0.58 -8.48 -9.25
CA ILE A 34 -1.06 -8.09 -7.91
C ILE A 34 -2.57 -8.35 -7.79
N GLN A 35 -3.35 -7.99 -8.81
CA GLN A 35 -4.79 -8.25 -8.83
C GLN A 35 -5.09 -9.75 -8.81
N GLY A 36 -4.33 -10.56 -9.55
CA GLY A 36 -4.44 -12.01 -9.54
C GLY A 36 -4.18 -12.63 -8.16
N VAL A 37 -3.22 -12.08 -7.40
CA VAL A 37 -2.99 -12.47 -5.99
C VAL A 37 -4.23 -12.23 -5.15
N ARG A 38 -4.83 -11.04 -5.24
CA ARG A 38 -6.04 -10.70 -4.49
C ARG A 38 -7.24 -11.56 -4.91
N ALA A 39 -7.44 -11.77 -6.21
CA ALA A 39 -8.60 -12.47 -6.76
C ALA A 39 -8.68 -13.92 -6.27
N ARG A 40 -7.54 -14.58 -6.07
CA ARG A 40 -7.47 -15.93 -5.48
C ARG A 40 -7.49 -15.95 -3.94
N GLY A 41 -7.69 -14.81 -3.28
CA GLY A 41 -7.73 -14.68 -1.81
C GLY A 41 -6.37 -14.53 -1.14
N GLY A 42 -5.30 -14.29 -1.91
CA GLY A 42 -3.96 -14.02 -1.39
C GLY A 42 -3.73 -12.54 -1.04
N ILE A 43 -2.60 -12.29 -0.37
CA ILE A 43 -2.15 -10.98 0.07
C ILE A 43 -0.89 -10.59 -0.70
N ALA A 44 -0.88 -9.40 -1.28
CA ALA A 44 0.29 -8.77 -1.87
C ALA A 44 0.72 -7.56 -1.02
N ILE A 45 1.97 -7.56 -0.54
CA ILE A 45 2.59 -6.41 0.12
C ILE A 45 3.60 -5.83 -0.85
N VAL A 46 3.45 -4.55 -1.17
CA VAL A 46 4.33 -3.83 -2.10
C VAL A 46 4.99 -2.68 -1.37
N VAL A 47 6.32 -2.66 -1.38
CA VAL A 47 7.12 -1.55 -0.90
C VAL A 47 7.49 -0.69 -2.10
N ALA A 48 7.05 0.56 -2.13
CA ALA A 48 7.38 1.49 -3.21
C ALA A 48 7.43 2.94 -2.72
N HIS A 49 8.29 3.74 -3.35
CA HIS A 49 8.45 5.17 -3.07
C HIS A 49 7.55 6.09 -3.91
N ARG A 50 6.86 5.57 -4.93
CA ARG A 50 5.98 6.35 -5.83
C ARG A 50 4.52 5.87 -5.75
N PRO A 51 3.55 6.77 -5.49
CA PRO A 51 2.13 6.40 -5.40
C PRO A 51 1.53 5.82 -6.69
N SER A 52 2.08 6.17 -7.86
CA SER A 52 1.61 5.67 -9.17
C SER A 52 1.74 4.15 -9.29
N ALA A 53 2.72 3.55 -8.61
CA ALA A 53 2.89 2.09 -8.54
C ALA A 53 1.78 1.37 -7.75
N LEU A 54 0.91 2.12 -7.05
CA LEU A 54 -0.03 1.60 -6.06
C LEU A 54 -1.49 1.61 -6.56
N ALA A 55 -1.72 1.75 -7.86
CA ALA A 55 -3.07 1.88 -8.42
C ALA A 55 -3.98 0.69 -8.07
N SER A 56 -3.44 -0.52 -8.00
CA SER A 56 -4.17 -1.75 -7.65
C SER A 56 -4.27 -2.07 -6.15
N LEU A 57 -3.65 -1.26 -5.28
CA LEU A 57 -3.66 -1.54 -3.83
C LEU A 57 -4.87 -0.93 -3.13
N ASP A 58 -5.39 -1.63 -2.12
CA ASP A 58 -6.58 -1.23 -1.39
C ASP A 58 -6.23 -0.55 -0.04
N GLN A 59 -5.07 -0.89 0.52
CA GLN A 59 -4.55 -0.36 1.79
C GLN A 59 -3.17 0.28 1.58
N VAL A 60 -2.82 1.26 2.41
CA VAL A 60 -1.51 1.91 2.42
C VAL A 60 -1.00 1.99 3.84
N LEU A 61 0.28 1.66 4.03
CA LEU A 61 1.03 1.87 5.25
C LEU A 61 2.14 2.89 5.00
N VAL A 62 2.23 3.91 5.84
CA VAL A 62 3.28 4.94 5.77
C VAL A 62 4.25 4.70 6.91
N MET A 63 5.55 4.61 6.59
CA MET A 63 6.61 4.53 7.58
C MET A 63 7.51 5.76 7.51
N ALA A 64 7.95 6.23 8.68
CA ALA A 64 9.01 7.22 8.82
C ALA A 64 9.81 6.90 10.09
N ASN A 65 11.14 7.03 10.02
CA ASN A 65 12.05 6.78 11.15
C ASN A 65 11.82 5.42 11.84
N GLY A 66 11.59 4.37 11.05
CA GLY A 66 11.34 3.02 11.55
C GLY A 66 9.99 2.82 12.26
N ARG A 67 9.08 3.80 12.20
CA ARG A 67 7.77 3.75 12.85
C ARG A 67 6.63 3.92 11.85
N ILE A 68 5.52 3.22 12.10
CA ILE A 68 4.28 3.41 11.36
C ILE A 68 3.71 4.78 11.71
N GLN A 69 3.49 5.60 10.70
CA GLN A 69 2.88 6.94 10.83
C GLN A 69 1.38 6.89 10.52
N ALA A 70 0.98 6.03 9.59
CA ALA A 70 -0.41 5.86 9.21
C ALA A 70 -0.63 4.49 8.55
N PHE A 71 -1.84 3.95 8.69
CA PHE A 71 -2.29 2.74 8.01
C PHE A 71 -3.79 2.82 7.76
N GLY A 72 -4.25 2.37 6.60
CA GLY A 72 -5.67 2.32 6.27
C GLY A 72 -5.96 2.34 4.77
N PRO A 73 -7.22 2.59 4.37
CA PRO A 73 -7.62 2.62 2.96
C PRO A 73 -6.77 3.61 2.16
N LYS A 74 -6.29 3.18 1.00
CA LYS A 74 -5.38 3.96 0.15
C LYS A 74 -5.87 5.41 -0.05
N ASN A 75 -7.14 5.57 -0.41
CA ASN A 75 -7.71 6.89 -0.71
C ASN A 75 -7.73 7.80 0.53
N GLU A 76 -8.01 7.26 1.71
CA GLU A 76 -7.99 8.04 2.96
C GLU A 76 -6.59 8.48 3.33
N ILE A 77 -5.62 7.56 3.21
CA ILE A 77 -4.24 7.80 3.59
C ILE A 77 -3.57 8.76 2.61
N LEU A 78 -3.72 8.55 1.29
CA LEU A 78 -3.16 9.45 0.29
C LEU A 78 -3.72 10.87 0.43
N ASN A 79 -5.03 11.04 0.66
CA ASN A 79 -5.64 12.35 0.90
C ASN A 79 -5.10 13.08 2.12
N ARG A 80 -4.55 12.37 3.12
CA ARG A 80 -3.92 12.99 4.29
C ARG A 80 -2.49 13.45 4.00
N ILE A 81 -1.79 12.77 3.07
CA ILE A 81 -0.36 12.98 2.79
C ILE A 81 -0.13 13.95 1.62
N THR A 82 -1.04 13.98 0.63
CA THR A 82 -0.96 14.92 -0.51
C THR A 82 -1.46 16.32 -0.18
N ARG A 83 -1.99 16.54 1.03
CA ARG A 83 -2.27 17.89 1.52
C ARG A 83 -0.95 18.64 1.68
N PRO A 84 -0.80 19.85 1.11
CA PRO A 84 0.40 20.66 1.29
C PRO A 84 0.69 20.84 2.78
N ALA A 85 1.97 20.72 3.16
CA ALA A 85 2.45 20.88 4.52
C ALA A 85 1.92 22.20 5.13
N GLY A 86 0.97 22.09 6.07
CA GLY A 86 0.33 23.27 6.66
C GLY A 86 -0.90 22.99 7.51
N VAL A 87 -1.54 21.83 7.38
CA VAL A 87 -2.67 21.45 8.25
C VAL A 87 -2.21 20.35 9.21
N PRO A 88 -2.04 20.63 10.52
CA PRO A 88 -1.62 19.60 11.47
C PRO A 88 -2.66 18.48 11.53
N LEU A 89 -2.18 17.24 11.48
CA LEU A 89 -3.00 16.05 11.69
C LEU A 89 -3.60 16.14 13.10
N LYS A 90 -4.93 16.30 13.16
CA LYS A 90 -5.66 16.32 14.43
C LYS A 90 -5.60 14.91 15.01
N VAL A 91 -4.79 14.73 16.05
CA VAL A 91 -4.80 13.52 16.87
C VAL A 91 -6.18 13.43 17.51
N VAL A 92 -6.96 12.44 17.11
CA VAL A 92 -8.21 12.09 17.80
C VAL A 92 -7.83 11.31 19.06
N SER A 93 -7.77 12.00 20.18
CA SER A 93 -7.77 11.41 21.52
C SER A 93 -9.19 11.38 22.06
N GLY A 94 -9.67 10.19 22.46
CA GLY A 94 -10.86 10.05 23.29
C GLY A 94 -11.71 8.83 22.98
N LEU A 95 -11.27 7.66 23.45
CA LEU A 95 -12.20 6.70 24.05
C LEU A 95 -12.36 7.08 25.53
N GLU A 96 -13.58 6.88 26.03
CA GLU A 96 -14.09 7.12 27.40
C GLU A 96 -14.47 8.59 27.69
N GLU A 97 -15.66 8.91 28.20
CA GLU A 97 -16.53 8.13 29.08
C GLU A 97 -18.00 8.57 28.93
N THR A 98 -18.90 7.61 28.74
CA THR A 98 -20.31 7.76 29.10
C THR A 98 -20.43 7.70 30.61
N ALA A 99 -20.82 8.79 31.29
CA ALA A 99 -21.65 8.73 32.49
C ALA A 99 -22.04 10.13 33.00
N SER A 100 -23.36 10.32 33.05
CA SER A 100 -24.17 11.30 33.80
C SER A 100 -24.32 12.74 33.26
#